data_AF-A0A7X6XXI9-F1
#
_entry.id   AF-A0A7X6XXI9-F1
#
_cell.length_a   1.000
_cell.length_b   1.000
_cell.length_c   1.000
_cell.angle_alpha   90.00
_cell.angle_beta   90.00
_cell.angle_gamma   90.00
#
_symmetry.space_group_name_H-M   'P 1'
#
loop_
_entity.id
_entity.type
_entity.pdbx_description
1 polymer ?
#
loop_
_entity_poly.entity_id
_entity_poly.type
_entity_poly.pdbx_seq_one_letter_code
_entity_poly.pdbx_strand_id
1 'polypeptide(L)'
;MEDLKKIMLVLLGSAAVSAEKLDKSLSDLVEKGKLTVKEGKELREELIKKDMSVEKDDPKEALTKDEFRSILDSLNLVEKKDLKSLEDRIENLENKLNED
;
A
#
# COMPACT_ATOMS: atom_id res chain seq x y z
N MET A 1 -2.24 6.43 4.75
CA MET A 1 -1.23 7.00 3.85
C MET A 1 0.17 6.98 4.45
N GLU A 2 0.41 7.35 5.71
CA GLU A 2 1.79 7.31 6.28
C GLU A 2 2.40 5.91 6.31
N ASP A 3 1.65 4.90 6.72
CA ASP A 3 2.16 3.52 6.77
C ASP A 3 2.48 2.95 5.36
N LEU A 4 1.65 3.25 4.36
CA LEU A 4 1.92 2.88 2.96
C LEU A 4 3.10 3.69 2.37
N LYS A 5 3.24 4.96 2.75
CA LYS A 5 4.42 5.77 2.43
C LYS A 5 5.69 5.19 3.06
N LYS A 6 5.62 4.62 4.27
CA LYS A 6 6.76 3.92 4.89
C LYS A 6 7.17 2.70 4.08
N ILE A 7 6.21 1.89 3.62
CA ILE A 7 6.49 0.77 2.71
C ILE A 7 7.14 1.27 1.42
N MET A 8 6.58 2.31 0.82
CA MET A 8 7.15 2.93 -0.38
C MET A 8 8.56 3.51 -0.15
N LEU A 9 8.83 4.12 1.00
CA LEU A 9 10.15 4.66 1.37
C LEU A 9 11.18 3.58 1.67
N VAL A 10 10.73 2.47 2.25
CA VAL A 10 11.53 1.26 2.41
C VAL A 10 11.97 0.85 1.00
N LEU A 11 11.01 0.56 0.11
CA LEU A 11 11.26 0.11 -1.27
C LEU A 11 12.08 1.09 -2.14
N LEU A 12 11.88 2.40 -1.99
CA LEU A 12 12.47 3.41 -2.88
C LEU A 12 13.92 3.79 -2.54
N GLY A 13 14.49 3.42 -1.39
CA GLY A 13 15.85 3.85 -1.12
C GLY A 13 16.35 3.89 0.32
N SER A 14 15.78 3.13 1.26
CA SER A 14 16.61 2.78 2.43
C SER A 14 17.67 1.80 1.97
N ALA A 15 18.96 2.09 2.23
CA ALA A 15 20.13 1.30 1.80
C ALA A 15 20.15 -0.19 2.24
N ALA A 16 19.09 -0.68 2.88
CA ALA A 16 18.84 -2.08 3.20
C ALA A 16 17.32 -2.29 3.35
N VAL A 17 16.62 -2.59 2.26
CA VAL A 17 15.31 -3.23 2.35
C VAL A 17 15.54 -4.69 2.60
N SER A 18 15.13 -5.19 3.78
CA SER A 18 15.07 -6.62 4.04
C SER A 18 13.63 -7.09 3.96
N ALA A 19 13.44 -8.34 3.50
CA ALA A 19 12.14 -9.00 3.53
C ALA A 19 11.50 -8.94 4.93
N GLU A 20 12.30 -9.02 5.99
CA GLU A 20 11.84 -8.91 7.38
C GLU A 20 11.19 -7.56 7.71
N LYS A 21 11.76 -6.46 7.19
CA LYS A 21 11.23 -5.10 7.45
C LYS A 21 9.97 -4.81 6.63
N LEU A 22 9.89 -5.40 5.43
CA LEU A 22 8.69 -5.39 4.61
C LEU A 22 7.56 -6.16 5.30
N ASP A 23 7.84 -7.36 5.79
CA ASP A 23 6.88 -8.22 6.50
C ASP A 23 6.33 -7.56 7.74
N LYS A 24 7.20 -6.90 8.52
CA LYS A 24 6.78 -6.13 9.69
C LYS A 24 5.86 -4.96 9.30
N SER A 25 6.23 -4.21 8.26
CA SER A 25 5.44 -3.05 7.81
C SER A 25 4.07 -3.44 7.26
N LEU A 26 3.97 -4.57 6.56
CA LEU A 26 2.71 -5.12 6.07
C LEU A 26 1.86 -5.70 7.20
N SER A 27 2.49 -6.39 8.16
CA SER A 27 1.78 -6.91 9.35
C SER A 27 1.16 -5.78 10.17
N ASP A 28 1.89 -4.68 10.37
CA ASP A 28 1.34 -3.48 11.04
C ASP A 28 0.10 -2.92 10.33
N LEU A 29 0.04 -2.99 8.99
CA LEU A 29 -1.13 -2.55 8.22
C LEU A 29 -2.32 -3.48 8.40
N VAL A 30 -2.07 -4.79 8.49
CA VAL A 30 -3.10 -5.80 8.76
C VAL A 30 -3.64 -5.65 10.18
N GLU A 31 -2.77 -5.50 11.18
CA GLU A 31 -3.16 -5.29 12.57
C GLU A 31 -3.98 -4.00 12.76
N LYS A 32 -3.66 -2.95 12.01
CA LYS A 32 -4.42 -1.69 12.00
C LYS A 32 -5.73 -1.77 11.22
N GLY A 33 -6.08 -2.92 10.64
CA GLY A 33 -7.28 -3.10 9.81
C GLY A 33 -7.25 -2.31 8.50
N LYS A 34 -6.06 -1.88 8.05
CA LYS A 34 -5.87 -1.11 6.81
C LYS A 34 -5.65 -2.00 5.59
N LEU A 35 -5.28 -3.26 5.83
CA LEU A 35 -5.21 -4.33 4.85
C LEU A 35 -5.82 -5.58 5.48
N THR A 36 -6.40 -6.42 4.66
CA THR A 36 -6.73 -7.79 5.06
C THR A 36 -5.47 -8.64 5.09
N VAL A 37 -5.50 -9.76 5.82
CA VAL A 37 -4.41 -10.76 5.84
C VAL A 37 -4.07 -11.25 4.42
N LYS A 38 -5.08 -11.35 3.56
CA LYS A 38 -4.91 -11.80 2.17
C LYS A 38 -4.18 -10.73 1.35
N GLU A 39 -4.66 -9.49 1.37
CA GLU A 39 -4.02 -8.37 0.66
C GLU A 39 -2.59 -8.13 1.13
N GLY A 40 -2.31 -8.28 2.43
CA GLY A 40 -0.96 -8.18 2.97
C GLY A 40 -0.02 -9.25 2.40
N LYS A 41 -0.50 -10.49 2.20
CA LYS A 41 0.28 -11.58 1.58
C LYS A 41 0.50 -11.35 0.09
N GLU A 42 -0.53 -10.94 -0.64
CA GLU A 42 -0.42 -10.70 -2.08
C GLU A 42 0.51 -9.50 -2.36
N LEU A 43 0.38 -8.42 -1.59
CA LEU A 43 1.28 -7.27 -1.67
C LEU A 43 2.72 -7.65 -1.33
N ARG A 44 2.94 -8.50 -0.32
CA ARG A 44 4.26 -9.05 -0.01
C ARG A 44 4.86 -9.78 -1.20
N GLU A 45 4.10 -10.69 -1.81
CA GLU A 45 4.59 -11.49 -2.94
C GLU A 45 4.94 -10.61 -4.14
N GLU A 46 4.11 -9.64 -4.49
CA GLU A 46 4.39 -8.72 -5.60
C GLU A 46 5.61 -7.83 -5.34
N LEU A 47 5.76 -7.35 -4.10
CA LEU A 47 6.91 -6.55 -3.71
C LEU A 47 8.21 -7.37 -3.70
N ILE A 48 8.20 -8.58 -3.11
CA ILE A 48 9.36 -9.47 -3.10
C ILE A 48 9.69 -9.94 -4.53
N LYS A 49 8.72 -10.19 -5.41
CA LYS A 49 9.00 -10.50 -6.82
C LYS A 49 9.69 -9.35 -7.54
N LYS A 50 9.31 -8.10 -7.25
CA LYS A 50 9.95 -6.92 -7.84
C LYS A 50 11.34 -6.65 -7.25
N ASP A 51 11.49 -6.86 -5.94
CA ASP A 51 12.72 -6.61 -5.15
C ASP A 51 13.73 -7.77 -5.20
N MET A 52 13.33 -9.02 -5.45
CA MET A 52 14.27 -10.14 -5.72
C MET A 52 14.99 -10.01 -7.07
N SER A 53 14.73 -8.94 -7.82
CA SER A 53 15.60 -8.50 -8.91
C SER A 53 16.92 -7.88 -8.40
N VAL A 54 17.03 -7.60 -7.09
CA VAL A 54 18.11 -6.83 -6.45
C VAL A 54 19.28 -7.74 -6.06
N GLU A 55 19.93 -8.29 -7.08
CA GLU A 55 21.39 -8.47 -7.08
C GLU A 55 22.09 -7.31 -7.82
N LYS A 56 21.38 -6.19 -8.02
CA LYS A 56 21.78 -5.22 -9.03
C LYS A 56 22.31 -3.93 -8.38
N ASP A 57 23.62 -3.75 -8.53
CA ASP A 57 24.44 -2.60 -8.15
C ASP A 57 24.00 -1.25 -8.78
N ASP A 58 22.86 -1.19 -9.48
CA ASP A 58 22.44 -0.02 -10.27
C ASP A 58 21.16 0.63 -9.69
N PRO A 59 21.21 1.87 -9.16
CA PRO A 59 20.07 2.55 -8.53
C PRO A 59 18.91 2.88 -9.49
N LYS A 60 19.01 2.53 -10.78
CA LYS A 60 17.96 2.72 -11.80
C LYS A 60 16.88 1.63 -11.81
N GLU A 61 17.09 0.51 -11.13
CA GLU A 61 16.13 -0.61 -11.09
C GLU A 61 15.35 -0.69 -9.77
N ALA A 62 15.48 0.32 -8.90
CA ALA A 62 14.65 0.44 -7.71
C ALA A 62 13.17 0.63 -8.10
N LEU A 63 12.27 -0.02 -7.36
CA LEU A 63 10.82 0.05 -7.57
C LEU A 63 10.37 1.52 -7.61
N THR A 64 9.90 1.98 -8.76
CA THR A 64 9.46 3.37 -8.94
C THR A 64 8.08 3.62 -8.30
N LYS A 65 7.72 4.89 -8.13
CA LYS A 65 6.38 5.28 -7.64
C LYS A 65 5.25 4.77 -8.54
N ASP A 66 5.47 4.76 -9.84
CA ASP A 66 4.44 4.36 -10.81
C ASP A 66 4.26 2.84 -10.83
N GLU A 67 5.34 2.07 -10.68
CA GLU A 67 5.25 0.63 -10.49
C GLU A 67 4.60 0.25 -9.16
N PHE A 68 4.92 0.96 -8.08
CA PHE A 68 4.26 0.76 -6.80
C PHE A 68 2.76 1.04 -6.89
N ARG A 69 2.36 2.11 -7.58
CA ARG A 69 0.94 2.38 -7.87
C ARG A 69 0.28 1.26 -8.66
N SER A 70 0.95 0.76 -9.70
CA SER A 70 0.40 -0.33 -10.51
C SER A 70 0.16 -1.61 -9.70
N ILE A 71 1.00 -1.90 -8.69
CA ILE A 71 0.80 -3.01 -7.76
C ILE A 71 -0.41 -2.77 -6.85
N LEU A 72 -0.58 -1.54 -6.35
CA LEU A 72 -1.76 -1.21 -5.53
C LEU A 72 -3.05 -1.35 -6.35
N ASP A 73 -3.03 -0.89 -7.60
CA ASP A 73 -4.16 -0.98 -8.52
C ASP A 73 -4.47 -2.45 -8.88
N SER A 74 -3.46 -3.29 -9.10
CA SER A 74 -3.67 -4.71 -9.41
C SER A 74 -4.25 -5.51 -8.25
N LEU A 75 -3.95 -5.10 -7.01
CA LEU A 75 -4.52 -5.64 -5.78
C LEU A 75 -5.86 -5.00 -5.41
N ASN A 76 -6.37 -4.08 -6.26
CA ASN A 76 -7.63 -3.38 -6.06
C ASN A 76 -7.69 -2.65 -4.70
N LEU A 77 -6.53 -2.16 -4.24
CA LEU A 77 -6.39 -1.43 -2.98
C LEU A 77 -6.82 0.02 -3.17
N VAL A 78 -7.84 0.44 -2.45
CA VAL A 78 -8.39 1.79 -2.56
C VAL A 78 -7.52 2.82 -1.82
N GLU A 79 -7.29 3.99 -2.42
CA GLU A 79 -6.57 5.05 -1.73
C GLU A 79 -7.45 5.68 -0.64
N LYS A 80 -6.81 6.24 0.40
CA LYS A 80 -7.53 6.94 1.48
C LYS A 80 -8.43 8.07 0.95
N LYS A 81 -8.05 8.71 -0.16
CA LYS A 81 -8.86 9.77 -0.79
C LYS A 81 -10.20 9.24 -1.30
N ASP A 82 -10.20 8.02 -1.85
CA ASP A 82 -11.36 7.40 -2.47
C ASP A 82 -12.32 6.94 -1.37
N LEU A 83 -11.77 6.38 -0.30
CA LEU A 83 -12.53 6.04 0.91
C LEU A 83 -13.18 7.28 1.52
N LYS A 84 -12.42 8.38 1.67
CA LYS A 84 -12.96 9.64 2.19
C LYS A 84 -14.06 10.21 1.29
N SER A 85 -13.87 10.19 -0.02
CA SER A 85 -14.91 10.64 -0.95
C SER A 85 -16.18 9.80 -0.83
N LEU A 86 -16.07 8.52 -0.48
CA LEU A 86 -17.22 7.66 -0.25
C LEU A 86 -17.88 7.95 1.10
N GLU A 87 -17.10 8.15 2.17
CA GLU A 87 -17.57 8.61 3.49
C GLU A 87 -18.36 9.92 3.34
N ASP A 88 -17.78 10.93 2.70
CA ASP A 88 -18.43 12.24 2.48
C ASP A 88 -19.75 12.09 1.68
N ARG A 89 -19.81 11.16 0.72
CA ARG A 89 -21.03 10.88 -0.05
C ARG A 89 -22.09 10.18 0.79
N ILE A 90 -21.70 9.24 1.64
CA ILE A 90 -22.61 8.53 2.54
C ILE A 90 -23.19 9.52 3.55
N GLU A 91 -22.36 10.34 4.19
CA GLU A 91 -22.80 11.37 5.14
C GLU A 91 -23.81 12.32 4.49
N ASN A 92 -23.56 12.77 3.26
CA ASN A 92 -24.50 13.61 2.51
C ASN A 92 -25.83 12.91 2.20
N LEU A 93 -25.83 11.60 1.97
CA LEU A 93 -27.05 10.82 1.74
C LEU A 93 -27.82 10.58 3.05
N GLU A 94 -27.11 10.28 4.13
CA GLU A 94 -27.68 10.11 5.47
C GLU A 94 -28.33 11.40 5.96
N ASN A 95 -27.68 12.55 5.77
CA ASN A 95 -28.27 13.85 6.11
C ASN A 95 -29.56 14.13 5.33
N LYS A 96 -29.60 13.81 4.04
CA LYS A 96 -30.82 13.96 3.22
C LYS A 96 -31.95 13.02 3.66
N LEU A 97 -31.62 11.81 4.10
CA LEU A 97 -32.60 10.83 4.59
C LEU A 97 -33.14 11.18 5.97
N ASN A 98 -32.40 11.94 6.77
CA ASN A 98 -32.80 12.39 8.11
C ASN A 98 -33.47 13.78 8.11
N GLU A 99 -33.48 14.49 6.98
CA GLU A 99 -34.18 15.78 6.80
C GLU A 99 -35.64 15.63 6.31
N ASP A 100 -36.10 14.40 6.03
CA ASP A 100 -37.49 14.00 5.79
C ASP A 100 -38.10 13.29 7.03
#